data_AF-A0A7R8ZF45-F1
#
_entry.id   AF-A0A7R8ZF45-F1
#
_cell.length_a   1.000
_cell.length_b   1.000
_cell.length_c   1.000
_cell.angle_alpha   90.00
_cell.angle_beta   90.00
_cell.angle_gamma   90.00
#
_symmetry.space_group_name_H-M   'P 1'
#
loop_
_entity.id
_entity.type
_entity.pdbx_description
1 polymer ?
#
loop_
_entity_poly.entity_id
_entity_poly.type
_entity_poly.pdbx_seq_one_letter_code
_entity_poly.pdbx_strand_id
1 'polypeptide(L)'
;MDPNASVHIYSTVVHSKGLLFGIYEDYGNYTCGGYPGVLGHLEQDANTFAEWGVDYVKLDGCYTELEDMATGYPEFGMYLNRTGRPMVYSCSWPAYQEGEMDVSSLCQWQLKKTVYFS
;
A
#
# COMPACT_ATOMS: atom_id res chain seq x y z
N MET A 1 -10.70 -21.14 -11.46
CA MET A 1 -10.17 -20.82 -10.13
C MET A 1 -10.15 -19.32 -10.01
N ASP A 2 -10.78 -18.77 -8.99
CA ASP A 2 -10.73 -17.35 -8.71
C ASP A 2 -9.34 -17.03 -8.11
N PRO A 3 -8.50 -16.23 -8.78
CA PRO A 3 -7.18 -15.87 -8.24
C PRO A 3 -7.29 -15.11 -6.92
N ASN A 4 -8.38 -14.37 -6.67
CA ASN A 4 -8.56 -13.61 -5.43
C ASN A 4 -8.83 -14.53 -4.23
N ALA A 5 -9.54 -15.64 -4.45
CA ALA A 5 -9.77 -16.64 -3.41
C ALA A 5 -8.47 -17.29 -2.91
N SER A 6 -7.42 -17.34 -3.75
CA SER A 6 -6.17 -18.02 -3.40
C SER A 6 -5.35 -17.22 -2.40
N VAL A 7 -5.30 -15.89 -2.52
CA VAL A 7 -4.54 -15.03 -1.60
C VAL A 7 -5.26 -14.88 -0.26
N HIS A 8 -6.58 -14.79 -0.25
CA HIS A 8 -7.40 -14.75 0.96
C HIS A 8 -7.19 -15.97 1.88
N ILE A 9 -6.86 -17.14 1.32
CA ILE A 9 -6.54 -18.34 2.13
C ILE A 9 -5.25 -18.12 2.93
N TYR A 10 -4.25 -17.44 2.38
CA TYR A 10 -3.00 -17.17 3.11
C TYR A 10 -3.24 -16.26 4.30
N SER A 11 -4.00 -15.17 4.14
CA SER A 11 -4.32 -14.29 5.27
C SER A 11 -5.08 -15.05 6.36
N THR A 12 -6.07 -15.86 5.99
CA THR A 12 -6.84 -16.72 6.93
C THR A 12 -5.91 -17.62 7.76
N VAL A 13 -4.93 -18.27 7.12
CA VAL A 13 -3.96 -19.15 7.80
C VAL A 13 -3.00 -18.37 8.70
N VAL A 14 -2.58 -17.18 8.29
CA VAL A 14 -1.73 -16.29 9.09
C VAL A 14 -2.50 -15.78 10.31
N HIS A 15 -3.74 -15.32 10.11
CA HIS A 15 -4.63 -14.84 11.18
C HIS A 15 -4.98 -15.95 12.17
N SER A 16 -5.17 -17.20 11.72
CA SER A 16 -5.45 -18.33 12.62
C SER A 16 -4.29 -18.64 13.58
N LYS A 17 -3.11 -18.09 13.33
CA LYS A 17 -1.92 -18.17 14.20
C LYS A 17 -1.74 -16.93 15.08
N GLY A 18 -2.69 -15.99 15.07
CA GLY A 18 -2.62 -14.73 15.82
C GLY A 18 -1.63 -13.72 15.24
N LEU A 19 -1.28 -13.85 13.95
CA LEU A 19 -0.36 -12.95 13.23
C LEU A 19 -1.13 -12.06 12.25
N LEU A 20 -0.49 -10.98 11.79
CA LEU A 20 -1.01 -10.08 10.76
C LEU A 20 -0.39 -10.39 9.39
N PHE A 21 -1.13 -10.14 8.31
CA PHE A 21 -0.72 -10.43 6.94
C PHE A 21 -0.36 -9.16 6.18
N GLY A 22 0.86 -9.12 5.63
CA GLY A 22 1.37 -7.98 4.87
C GLY A 22 1.52 -8.27 3.39
N ILE A 23 1.35 -7.24 2.56
CA ILE A 23 1.63 -7.27 1.13
C ILE A 23 2.58 -6.14 0.73
N TYR A 24 3.24 -6.33 -0.40
CA TYR A 24 4.12 -5.37 -1.05
C TYR A 24 3.50 -4.94 -2.37
N GLU A 25 3.59 -3.66 -2.68
CA GLU A 25 3.40 -3.15 -4.04
C GLU A 25 4.26 -1.90 -4.31
N ASP A 26 4.13 -1.34 -5.50
CA ASP A 26 4.81 -0.14 -5.97
C ASP A 26 3.83 0.86 -6.60
N TYR A 27 4.01 2.15 -6.32
CA TYR A 27 3.19 3.22 -6.90
C TYR A 27 3.33 3.28 -8.43
N GLY A 28 4.50 2.97 -8.99
CA GLY A 28 4.79 3.15 -10.41
C GLY A 28 4.14 2.13 -11.34
N ASN A 29 4.57 2.13 -12.61
CA ASN A 29 4.09 1.16 -13.60
C ASN A 29 4.55 -0.28 -13.31
N TYR A 30 5.68 -0.41 -12.61
CA TYR A 30 6.26 -1.67 -12.22
C TYR A 30 6.83 -1.58 -10.81
N THR A 31 6.84 -2.70 -10.10
CA THR A 31 7.66 -2.86 -8.90
C THR A 31 9.14 -2.78 -9.22
N CYS A 32 9.98 -2.51 -8.22
CA CYS A 32 11.43 -2.56 -8.37
C CYS A 32 11.95 -3.90 -8.96
N GLY A 33 11.21 -4.99 -8.78
CA GLY A 33 11.50 -6.31 -9.36
C GLY A 33 10.99 -6.55 -10.78
N GLY A 34 10.31 -5.58 -11.40
CA GLY A 34 9.77 -5.66 -12.76
C GLY A 34 8.38 -6.31 -12.87
N TYR A 35 7.69 -6.53 -11.75
CA TYR A 35 6.27 -6.97 -11.74
C TYR A 35 5.33 -5.79 -11.91
N PRO A 36 4.05 -5.96 -12.28
CA PRO A 36 3.09 -4.86 -12.42
C PRO A 36 2.97 -4.03 -11.14
N GLY A 37 2.94 -2.70 -11.27
CA GLY A 37 2.67 -1.76 -10.18
C GLY A 37 1.21 -1.25 -10.17
N VAL A 38 0.85 -0.42 -9.20
CA VAL A 38 -0.54 0.03 -8.98
C VAL A 38 -0.99 1.20 -9.87
N LEU A 39 -0.10 1.81 -10.66
CA LEU A 39 -0.44 3.00 -11.43
C LEU A 39 -1.57 2.70 -12.44
N GLY A 40 -2.66 3.48 -12.37
CA GLY A 40 -3.88 3.24 -13.16
C GLY A 40 -4.85 2.22 -12.54
N HIS A 41 -4.47 1.55 -11.45
CA HIS A 41 -5.25 0.51 -10.77
C HIS A 41 -5.41 0.74 -9.26
N LEU A 42 -5.05 1.92 -8.74
CA LEU A 42 -5.06 2.31 -7.32
C LEU A 42 -6.31 1.85 -6.53
N GLU A 43 -7.52 2.20 -6.97
CA GLU A 43 -8.76 1.82 -6.28
C GLU A 43 -9.03 0.31 -6.36
N GLN A 44 -8.75 -0.29 -7.52
CA GLN A 44 -8.93 -1.72 -7.74
C GLN A 44 -8.02 -2.54 -6.82
N ASP A 45 -6.74 -2.17 -6.74
CA ASP A 45 -5.76 -2.90 -5.93
C ASP A 45 -6.02 -2.69 -4.44
N ALA A 46 -6.38 -1.48 -4.02
CA ALA A 46 -6.78 -1.23 -2.63
C ALA A 46 -7.97 -2.10 -2.20
N ASN A 47 -9.02 -2.18 -3.02
CA ASN A 47 -10.17 -3.05 -2.76
C ASN A 47 -9.77 -4.53 -2.73
N THR A 48 -8.92 -4.95 -3.67
CA THR A 48 -8.41 -6.32 -3.75
C THR A 48 -7.64 -6.70 -2.49
N PHE A 49 -6.79 -5.81 -1.97
CA PHE A 49 -6.04 -6.05 -0.73
C PHE A 49 -6.96 -6.19 0.49
N ALA A 50 -8.01 -5.38 0.56
CA ALA A 50 -9.01 -5.48 1.61
C ALA A 50 -9.81 -6.81 1.53
N GLU A 51 -10.22 -7.23 0.34
CA GLU A 51 -10.88 -8.52 0.09
C GLU A 51 -9.99 -9.70 0.48
N TRP A 52 -8.68 -9.61 0.21
CA TRP A 52 -7.71 -10.62 0.62
C TRP A 52 -7.43 -10.64 2.12
N GLY A 53 -7.90 -9.67 2.89
CA GLY A 53 -7.66 -9.60 4.33
C GLY A 53 -6.25 -9.14 4.69
N VAL A 54 -5.63 -8.28 3.88
CA VAL A 54 -4.34 -7.66 4.17
C VAL A 54 -4.47 -6.69 5.35
N ASP A 55 -3.46 -6.65 6.23
CA ASP A 55 -3.40 -5.75 7.40
C ASP A 55 -2.27 -4.72 7.29
N TYR A 56 -1.34 -4.93 6.35
CA TYR A 56 -0.17 -4.08 6.16
C TYR A 56 0.16 -4.00 4.66
N VAL A 57 0.38 -2.79 4.15
CA VAL A 57 0.78 -2.53 2.78
C VAL A 57 2.09 -1.75 2.79
N LYS A 58 3.15 -2.32 2.22
CA LYS A 58 4.34 -1.56 1.82
C LYS A 58 4.14 -1.05 0.40
N LEU A 59 4.29 0.25 0.17
CA LEU A 59 4.31 0.83 -1.17
C LEU A 59 5.70 1.42 -1.48
N ASP A 60 6.36 0.90 -2.51
CA ASP A 60 7.57 1.45 -3.12
C ASP A 60 7.26 2.47 -4.21
N GLY A 61 8.30 3.07 -4.79
CA GLY A 61 8.18 4.09 -5.84
C GLY A 61 9.20 3.91 -6.96
N CYS A 62 9.47 2.68 -7.39
CA CYS A 62 10.25 2.47 -8.62
C CYS A 62 9.39 2.79 -9.85
N TYR A 63 10.02 3.09 -10.99
CA TYR A 63 9.32 3.29 -12.27
C TYR A 63 8.17 4.32 -12.23
N THR A 64 8.34 5.38 -11.46
CA THR A 64 7.47 6.57 -11.39
C THR A 64 8.33 7.83 -11.30
N GLU A 65 7.79 8.98 -11.70
CA GLU A 65 8.46 10.27 -11.53
C GLU A 65 8.34 10.76 -10.09
N LEU A 66 9.37 11.47 -9.60
CA LEU A 66 9.39 12.00 -8.21
C LEU A 66 8.27 13.00 -7.95
N GLU A 67 7.90 13.79 -8.96
CA GLU A 67 6.86 14.81 -8.90
C GLU A 67 5.46 14.19 -8.65
N ASP A 68 5.22 12.99 -9.18
CA ASP A 68 3.94 12.30 -9.05
C ASP A 68 3.72 11.71 -7.65
N MET A 69 4.82 11.35 -6.96
CA MET A 69 4.75 10.68 -5.66
C MET A 69 4.04 11.53 -4.60
N ALA A 70 4.14 12.86 -4.69
CA ALA A 70 3.50 13.78 -3.74
C ALA A 70 1.98 13.73 -3.78
N THR A 71 1.40 13.35 -4.92
CA THR A 71 -0.05 13.20 -5.09
C THR A 71 -0.45 11.74 -4.99
N GLY A 72 0.32 10.86 -5.63
CA GLY A 72 0.04 9.44 -5.74
C GLY A 72 0.02 8.67 -4.43
N TYR A 73 1.01 8.88 -3.57
CA TYR A 73 1.09 8.18 -2.29
C TYR A 73 -0.10 8.52 -1.36
N PRO A 74 -0.47 9.82 -1.19
CA PRO A 74 -1.70 10.19 -0.49
C PRO A 74 -2.98 9.65 -1.11
N GLU A 75 -3.07 9.62 -2.44
CA GLU A 75 -4.23 9.11 -3.18
C GLU A 75 -4.43 7.61 -2.92
N PHE A 76 -3.37 6.82 -3.00
CA PHE A 76 -3.45 5.39 -2.67
C PHE A 76 -3.86 5.16 -1.21
N GLY A 77 -3.29 5.94 -0.28
CA GLY A 77 -3.68 5.90 1.14
C GLY A 77 -5.17 6.24 1.36
N MET A 78 -5.72 7.17 0.59
CA MET A 78 -7.17 7.46 0.60
C MET A 78 -7.98 6.26 0.11
N TYR A 79 -7.56 5.58 -0.95
CA TYR A 79 -8.25 4.38 -1.45
C TYR A 79 -8.21 3.24 -0.44
N LEU A 80 -7.06 2.98 0.20
CA LEU A 80 -6.96 2.02 1.30
C LEU A 80 -7.94 2.33 2.43
N ASN A 81 -8.04 3.61 2.84
CA ASN A 81 -8.98 4.03 3.87
C ASN A 81 -10.45 3.85 3.45
N ARG A 82 -10.79 4.10 2.18
CA ARG A 82 -12.16 3.93 1.64
C ARG A 82 -12.64 2.49 1.63
N THR A 83 -11.74 1.50 1.67
CA THR A 83 -12.13 0.08 1.77
C THR A 83 -12.83 -0.24 3.09
N GLY A 84 -12.63 0.58 4.13
CA GLY A 84 -13.15 0.33 5.48
C GLY A 84 -12.39 -0.74 6.28
N ARG A 85 -11.37 -1.38 5.69
CA ARG A 85 -10.48 -2.30 6.41
C ARG A 85 -9.27 -1.53 6.96
N PRO A 86 -9.00 -1.59 8.28
CA PRO A 86 -7.77 -1.02 8.84
C PRO A 86 -6.53 -1.70 8.26
N MET A 87 -5.67 -0.92 7.62
CA MET A 87 -4.40 -1.38 7.04
C MET A 87 -3.28 -0.43 7.41
N VAL A 88 -2.18 -0.94 7.96
CA VAL A 88 -0.97 -0.14 8.16
C VAL A 88 -0.36 0.17 6.81
N TYR A 89 -0.16 1.45 6.50
CA TYR A 89 0.32 1.89 5.17
C TYR A 89 1.76 2.41 5.21
N SER A 90 2.73 1.53 4.98
CA SER A 90 4.15 1.88 4.96
C SER A 90 4.58 2.42 3.61
N CYS A 91 4.75 3.73 3.51
CA CYS A 91 5.17 4.39 2.27
C CYS A 91 6.68 4.66 2.21
N SER A 92 7.28 4.33 1.07
CA SER A 92 8.73 4.45 0.84
C SER A 92 9.13 5.78 0.19
N TRP A 93 8.15 6.62 -0.20
CA TRP A 93 8.35 7.91 -0.86
C TRP A 93 9.54 8.74 -0.36
N PRO A 94 9.73 8.97 0.96
CA PRO A 94 10.84 9.81 1.43
C PRO A 94 12.23 9.27 1.05
N ALA A 95 12.38 7.96 0.84
CA ALA A 95 13.64 7.35 0.43
C ALA A 95 14.04 7.68 -1.02
N TYR A 96 13.10 8.14 -1.85
CA TYR A 96 13.34 8.49 -3.25
C TYR A 96 13.68 9.98 -3.44
N GLN A 97 13.62 10.80 -2.39
CA GLN A 97 13.79 12.26 -2.46
C GLN A 97 15.06 12.77 -1.78
N GLU A 98 16.14 12.00 -1.83
CA GLU A 98 17.42 12.46 -1.27
C GLU A 98 17.85 13.82 -1.88
N GLY A 99 17.75 14.89 -1.10
CA GLY A 99 18.20 16.24 -1.47
C GLY A 99 17.08 17.29 -1.70
N GLU A 100 15.82 16.89 -1.74
CA GLU A 100 14.66 17.81 -1.79
C GLU A 100 13.89 17.81 -0.46
N MET A 101 13.01 18.80 -0.24
CA MET A 101 12.34 19.09 1.05
C MET A 101 11.90 17.85 1.85
N ASP A 102 12.04 17.91 3.18
CA ASP A 102 11.63 16.83 4.10
C ASP A 102 10.10 16.59 4.07
N VAL A 103 9.65 15.68 3.22
CA VAL A 103 8.27 15.18 3.19
C VAL A 103 8.06 13.94 4.05
N SER A 104 9.05 13.52 4.86
CA SER A 104 8.92 12.33 5.72
C SER A 104 7.70 12.44 6.63
N SER A 105 7.38 13.67 7.03
CA SER A 105 6.20 14.02 7.81
C SER A 105 4.88 13.68 7.10
N LEU A 106 4.78 13.78 5.77
CA LEU A 106 3.55 13.51 5.00
C LEU A 106 3.22 12.02 4.94
N CYS A 107 4.21 11.16 4.69
CA CYS A 107 4.01 9.71 4.76
C CYS A 107 3.72 9.26 6.21
N GLN A 108 4.40 9.82 7.21
CA GLN A 108 4.07 9.54 8.62
C GLN A 108 2.68 10.05 9.04
N TRP A 109 2.16 11.13 8.44
CA TRP A 109 0.82 11.63 8.73
C TRP A 109 -0.27 10.73 8.14
N GLN A 110 -0.04 10.19 6.94
CA GLN A 110 -0.89 9.17 6.32
C GLN A 110 -0.93 7.90 7.18
N LEU A 111 0.23 7.43 7.66
CA LEU A 111 0.32 6.34 8.63
C LEU A 111 -0.52 6.60 9.89
N LYS A 112 -0.46 7.80 10.47
CA LYS A 112 -1.24 8.15 11.67
C LYS A 112 -2.75 8.23 11.42
N LYS A 113 -3.20 8.47 10.18
CA LYS A 113 -4.62 8.52 9.81
C LYS A 113 -5.22 7.15 9.51
N THR A 114 -4.44 6.24 8.92
CA THR A 114 -4.89 4.86 8.65
C THR A 114 -4.68 3.94 9.86
N VAL A 115 -3.77 4.30 10.77
CA VAL A 115 -3.55 3.65 12.07
C VAL A 115 -4.27 4.44 13.18
N TYR A 116 -5.60 4.51 13.12
CA TYR A 116 -6.40 4.73 14.34
C TYR A 116 -7.01 3.39 14.74
N PHE A 117 -6.34 2.71 15.68
CA PHE A 117 -7.04 1.84 16.60
C PHE A 117 -7.82 2.75 17.55
N SER A 118 -9.13 2.87 17.35
CA SER A 118 -10.06 3.34 18.38
C SER A 118 -11.27 2.43 18.39
#